data_AF-A0A6C0BDM3-F1
#
_entry.id   AF-A0A6C0BDM3-F1
#
_cell.length_a   1.000
_cell.length_b   1.000
_cell.length_c   1.000
_cell.angle_alpha   90.00
_cell.angle_beta   90.00
_cell.angle_gamma   90.00
#
_symmetry.space_group_name_H-M   'P 1'
#
loop_
_entity.id
_entity.type
_entity.pdbx_description
1 polymer ?
#
loop_
_entity_poly.entity_id
_entity_poly.type
_entity_poly.pdbx_seq_one_letter_code
_entity_poly.pdbx_strand_id
1 'polypeptide(L)'
;MPRNSFWEFIQANPNISWDYYWLSRNHNITWNIVCANPDKPWNYHSLSRNLNITWDIVKANSDKPWNYYWLSSNPNIIWEIVQSNPNKEWDYDSLSRNLNITWDIVKANPDKPWDYYWLSSNPNITWDIVQANPDKQWNYELLSQNPNITWDIVQANQDKPWNYDWLSQNPNITWDIVKADPDKLWFYHSLSQNPNITWDIVKANPDKKWDYHSLSQNPNITWDIVKADLDKPWFYHSLSQNPNITPKIIMENRNIFPDISHFQFNKLNHHVYFQSAIYKRKMTAKMHAAIYCELIERACTPARVFQWNEGAAEEFPEQYLQECAKYK
;
A
#
# COMPACT_ATOMS: atom_id res chain seq x y z
N MET A 1 -11.98 -6.07 -19.83
CA MET A 1 -10.98 -5.63 -18.83
C MET A 1 -11.05 -6.57 -17.64
N PRO A 2 -9.93 -6.92 -16.97
CA PRO A 2 -10.00 -7.69 -15.73
C PRO A 2 -10.91 -6.97 -14.72
N ARG A 3 -11.74 -7.72 -13.98
CA ARG A 3 -12.59 -7.16 -12.92
C ARG A 3 -11.72 -6.39 -11.93
N ASN A 4 -12.16 -5.19 -11.57
CA ASN A 4 -11.54 -4.39 -10.53
C ASN A 4 -12.53 -4.31 -9.37
N SER A 5 -12.39 -5.23 -8.40
CA SER A 5 -13.34 -5.35 -7.29
C SER A 5 -13.43 -4.08 -6.43
N PHE A 6 -12.35 -3.29 -6.34
CA PHE A 6 -12.39 -2.00 -5.67
C PHE A 6 -13.30 -1.03 -6.43
N TRP A 7 -13.10 -0.84 -7.74
CA TRP A 7 -13.94 0.06 -8.53
C TRP A 7 -15.38 -0.42 -8.64
N GLU A 8 -15.61 -1.73 -8.77
CA GLU A 8 -16.95 -2.32 -8.71
C GLU A 8 -17.64 -2.01 -7.37
N PHE A 9 -16.91 -2.07 -6.26
CA PHE A 9 -17.44 -1.69 -4.94
C PHE A 9 -17.81 -0.20 -4.87
N ILE A 10 -16.98 0.69 -5.43
CA ILE A 10 -17.30 2.12 -5.52
C ILE A 10 -18.59 2.33 -6.34
N GLN A 11 -18.68 1.69 -7.51
CA GLN A 11 -19.83 1.81 -8.41
C GLN A 11 -21.12 1.22 -7.82
N ALA A 12 -21.01 0.14 -7.05
CA ALA A 12 -22.15 -0.50 -6.38
C ALA A 12 -22.72 0.35 -5.22
N ASN A 13 -22.02 1.41 -4.80
CA ASN A 13 -22.43 2.29 -3.71
C ASN A 13 -22.55 3.76 -4.20
N PRO A 14 -23.46 4.06 -5.15
CA PRO A 14 -23.56 5.39 -5.77
C PRO A 14 -24.09 6.47 -4.84
N ASN A 15 -24.78 6.09 -3.77
CA ASN A 15 -25.31 7.02 -2.76
C ASN A 15 -24.23 7.55 -1.80
N ILE A 16 -23.01 6.99 -1.85
CA ILE A 16 -21.88 7.46 -1.07
C ILE A 16 -21.20 8.59 -1.83
N SER A 17 -20.99 9.72 -1.17
CA SER A 17 -20.18 10.82 -1.70
C SER A 17 -18.70 10.44 -1.59
N TRP A 18 -18.20 9.78 -2.64
CA TRP A 18 -16.79 9.40 -2.71
C TRP A 18 -15.90 10.60 -3.01
N ASP A 19 -14.76 10.68 -2.31
CA ASP A 19 -13.80 11.75 -2.53
C ASP A 19 -12.88 11.41 -3.70
N TYR A 20 -13.09 12.09 -4.83
CA TYR A 20 -12.31 11.89 -6.04
C TYR A 20 -10.85 12.33 -5.93
N TYR A 21 -10.47 13.16 -4.96
CA TYR A 21 -9.06 13.39 -4.64
C TYR A 21 -8.39 12.06 -4.22
N TRP A 22 -9.02 11.33 -3.30
CA TRP A 22 -8.49 10.07 -2.78
C TRP A 22 -8.65 8.90 -3.74
N LEU A 23 -9.78 8.81 -4.45
CA LEU A 23 -9.95 7.81 -5.49
C LEU A 23 -8.90 7.99 -6.60
N SER A 24 -8.68 9.21 -7.08
CA SER A 24 -7.64 9.49 -8.08
C SER A 24 -6.24 9.07 -7.64
N ARG A 25 -5.94 9.11 -6.34
CA ARG A 25 -4.66 8.66 -5.80
C ARG A 25 -4.59 7.14 -5.59
N ASN A 26 -5.72 6.44 -5.48
CA ASN A 26 -5.79 5.03 -5.13
C ASN A 26 -5.24 4.13 -6.26
N HIS A 27 -4.35 3.19 -5.91
CA HIS A 27 -3.66 2.34 -6.89
C HIS A 27 -4.56 1.30 -7.56
N ASN A 28 -5.78 1.11 -7.08
CA ASN A 28 -6.77 0.31 -7.80
C ASN A 28 -7.46 1.12 -8.90
N ILE A 29 -7.36 2.46 -8.91
CA ILE A 29 -7.81 3.29 -10.03
C ILE A 29 -6.70 3.31 -11.08
N THR A 30 -6.91 2.54 -12.15
CA THR A 30 -6.02 2.48 -13.31
C THR A 30 -6.34 3.59 -14.30
N TRP A 31 -5.38 3.94 -15.16
CA TRP A 31 -5.63 4.89 -16.24
C TRP A 31 -6.78 4.46 -17.17
N ASN A 32 -6.95 3.16 -17.43
CA ASN A 32 -8.07 2.65 -18.21
C ASN A 32 -9.43 2.94 -17.55
N ILE A 33 -9.51 2.87 -16.21
CA ILE A 33 -10.73 3.23 -15.48
C ILE A 33 -11.01 4.73 -15.63
N VAL A 34 -9.98 5.56 -15.53
CA VAL A 34 -10.09 7.02 -15.74
C VAL A 34 -10.62 7.32 -17.15
N CYS A 35 -10.02 6.73 -18.18
CA CYS A 35 -10.45 6.92 -19.58
C CYS A 35 -11.87 6.38 -19.86
N ALA A 36 -12.26 5.26 -19.25
CA ALA A 36 -13.58 4.66 -19.43
C ALA A 36 -14.70 5.43 -18.70
N ASN A 37 -14.36 6.32 -17.77
CA ASN A 37 -15.32 7.08 -16.95
C ASN A 37 -14.97 8.58 -16.98
N PRO A 38 -15.02 9.24 -18.16
CA PRO A 38 -14.58 10.62 -18.31
C PRO A 38 -15.53 11.64 -17.68
N ASP A 39 -16.77 11.24 -17.36
CA ASP A 39 -17.78 12.04 -16.66
C ASP A 39 -17.47 12.25 -15.18
N LYS A 40 -16.56 11.45 -14.62
CA LYS A 40 -16.20 11.53 -13.20
C LYS A 40 -15.20 12.65 -12.93
N PRO A 41 -15.29 13.34 -11.78
CA PRO A 41 -14.45 14.50 -11.46
C PRO A 41 -13.05 14.08 -11.00
N TRP A 42 -12.30 13.35 -11.83
CA TRP A 42 -10.95 12.90 -11.51
C TRP A 42 -10.00 14.07 -11.22
N ASN A 43 -9.29 13.98 -10.10
CA ASN A 43 -8.31 14.96 -9.68
C ASN A 43 -6.93 14.64 -10.29
N TYR A 44 -6.52 15.38 -11.32
CA TYR A 44 -5.24 15.14 -12.01
C TYR A 44 -4.00 15.41 -11.17
N HIS A 45 -4.07 16.32 -10.19
CA HIS A 45 -3.00 16.49 -9.21
C HIS A 45 -2.80 15.21 -8.38
N SER A 46 -3.89 14.53 -8.01
CA SER A 46 -3.85 13.27 -7.25
C SER A 46 -3.46 12.09 -8.13
N LEU A 47 -3.94 12.05 -9.39
CA LEU A 47 -3.52 11.07 -10.38
C LEU A 47 -2.00 11.15 -10.64
N SER A 48 -1.42 12.35 -10.60
CA SER A 48 0.03 12.53 -10.75
C SER A 48 0.85 11.73 -9.74
N ARG A 49 0.29 11.41 -8.56
CA ARG A 49 0.92 10.57 -7.54
C ARG A 49 0.54 9.08 -7.63
N ASN A 50 -0.41 8.71 -8.50
CA ASN A 50 -0.93 7.36 -8.59
C ASN A 50 0.06 6.41 -9.28
N LEU A 51 0.29 5.23 -8.70
CA LEU A 51 1.22 4.22 -9.21
C LEU A 51 0.89 3.67 -10.60
N ASN A 52 -0.34 3.84 -11.10
CA ASN A 52 -0.70 3.44 -12.46
C ASN A 52 -0.42 4.53 -13.50
N ILE A 53 -0.04 5.73 -13.08
CA ILE A 53 0.36 6.80 -14.00
C ILE A 53 1.85 6.67 -14.26
N THR A 54 2.17 6.18 -15.45
CA THR A 54 3.53 6.10 -15.98
C THR A 54 3.90 7.38 -16.72
N TRP A 55 5.18 7.60 -16.94
CA TRP A 55 5.63 8.72 -17.76
C TRP A 55 5.11 8.68 -19.19
N ASP A 56 4.95 7.48 -19.78
CA ASP A 56 4.35 7.34 -21.12
C ASP A 56 2.91 7.84 -21.16
N ILE A 57 2.13 7.59 -20.11
CA ILE A 57 0.77 8.12 -19.98
C ILE A 57 0.79 9.65 -19.89
N VAL A 58 1.68 10.21 -19.07
CA VAL A 58 1.86 11.67 -18.92
C VAL A 58 2.24 12.30 -20.27
N LYS A 59 3.17 11.69 -21.00
CA LYS A 59 3.65 12.15 -22.30
C LYS A 59 2.58 12.06 -23.38
N ALA A 60 1.82 10.96 -23.43
CA ALA A 60 0.75 10.75 -24.41
C ALA A 60 -0.47 11.64 -24.16
N ASN A 61 -0.65 12.12 -22.93
CA ASN A 61 -1.79 12.94 -22.51
C ASN A 61 -1.29 14.27 -21.93
N SER A 62 -0.39 14.94 -22.66
CA SER A 62 0.26 16.18 -22.21
C SER A 62 -0.69 17.38 -22.11
N ASP A 63 -1.90 17.26 -22.66
CA ASP A 63 -2.99 18.24 -22.54
C ASP A 63 -3.62 18.25 -21.13
N LYS A 64 -3.40 17.20 -20.33
CA LYS A 64 -3.95 17.11 -18.98
C LYS A 64 -3.12 17.90 -17.96
N PRO A 65 -3.74 18.46 -16.91
CA PRO A 65 -3.08 19.30 -15.92
C PRO A 65 -2.32 18.45 -14.88
N TRP A 66 -1.28 17.73 -15.35
CA TRP A 66 -0.38 16.97 -14.50
C TRP A 66 0.39 17.89 -13.55
N ASN A 67 0.57 17.44 -12.32
CA ASN A 67 1.27 18.18 -11.29
C ASN A 67 2.67 17.61 -11.11
N TYR A 68 3.70 18.38 -11.46
CA TYR A 68 5.08 17.92 -11.43
C TYR A 68 5.65 17.77 -10.01
N TYR A 69 5.12 18.49 -9.02
CA TYR A 69 5.42 18.23 -7.62
C TYR A 69 5.00 16.80 -7.23
N TRP A 70 3.77 16.39 -7.57
CA TRP A 70 3.28 15.04 -7.29
C TRP A 70 3.90 13.96 -8.17
N LEU A 71 4.22 14.26 -9.43
CA LEU A 71 4.99 13.35 -10.30
C LEU A 71 6.41 13.13 -9.76
N SER A 72 7.05 14.15 -9.20
CA SER A 72 8.39 14.04 -8.61
C SER A 72 8.42 13.02 -7.46
N SER A 73 7.30 12.85 -6.75
CA SER A 73 7.13 11.81 -5.72
C SER A 73 6.64 10.46 -6.26
N ASN A 74 6.36 10.33 -7.57
CA ASN A 74 5.80 9.12 -8.16
C ASN A 74 6.93 8.11 -8.49
N PRO A 75 6.81 6.84 -8.07
CA PRO A 75 7.86 5.84 -8.30
C PRO A 75 7.94 5.34 -9.75
N ASN A 76 7.08 5.79 -10.66
CA ASN A 76 7.29 5.61 -12.11
C ASN A 76 8.17 6.71 -12.71
N ILE A 77 8.53 7.75 -11.94
CA ILE A 77 9.51 8.75 -12.34
C ILE A 77 10.88 8.30 -11.84
N ILE A 78 11.73 7.90 -12.80
CA ILE A 78 13.15 7.56 -12.58
C ILE A 78 14.02 8.76 -12.95
N TRP A 79 15.27 8.75 -12.48
CA TRP A 79 16.19 9.85 -12.68
C TRP A 79 16.44 10.18 -14.17
N GLU A 80 16.51 9.17 -15.03
CA GLU A 80 16.71 9.34 -16.48
C GLU A 80 15.58 10.17 -17.13
N ILE A 81 14.36 10.05 -16.60
CA ILE A 81 13.20 10.82 -17.07
C ILE A 81 13.36 12.29 -16.67
N VAL A 82 13.76 12.54 -15.42
CA VAL A 82 14.03 13.90 -14.93
C VAL A 82 15.15 14.55 -15.75
N GLN A 83 16.24 13.82 -15.95
CA GLN A 83 17.41 14.29 -16.70
C GLN A 83 17.09 14.56 -18.18
N SER A 84 16.26 13.72 -18.81
CA SER A 84 15.87 13.88 -20.22
C SER A 84 14.81 14.97 -20.44
N ASN A 85 14.18 15.46 -19.38
CA ASN A 85 13.11 16.46 -19.45
C ASN A 85 13.40 17.63 -18.48
N PRO A 86 14.54 18.34 -18.64
CA PRO A 86 14.99 19.35 -17.69
C PRO A 86 14.14 20.62 -17.69
N ASN A 87 13.31 20.81 -18.72
CA ASN A 87 12.40 21.95 -18.85
C ASN A 87 11.08 21.77 -18.07
N LYS A 88 10.89 20.63 -17.39
CA LYS A 88 9.75 20.40 -16.52
C LYS A 88 10.08 20.88 -15.10
N GLU A 89 9.06 21.37 -14.41
CA GLU A 89 9.17 21.92 -13.05
C GLU A 89 9.23 20.79 -12.01
N TRP A 90 10.27 19.98 -12.06
CA TRP A 90 10.51 18.92 -11.09
C TRP A 90 10.79 19.51 -9.70
N ASP A 91 10.16 18.92 -8.69
CA ASP A 91 10.29 19.29 -7.30
C ASP A 91 11.38 18.44 -6.65
N TYR A 92 12.52 19.05 -6.34
CA TYR A 92 13.67 18.30 -5.80
C TYR A 92 13.44 17.82 -4.36
N ASP A 93 12.58 18.47 -3.57
CA ASP A 93 12.17 17.99 -2.25
C ASP A 93 11.42 16.65 -2.35
N SER A 94 10.54 16.52 -3.35
CA SER A 94 9.81 15.30 -3.68
C SER A 94 10.70 14.24 -4.34
N LEU A 95 11.65 14.63 -5.19
CA LEU A 95 12.64 13.70 -5.74
C LEU A 95 13.56 13.17 -4.64
N SER A 96 13.97 14.00 -3.70
CA SER A 96 14.87 13.64 -2.59
C SER A 96 14.32 12.49 -1.73
N ARG A 97 13.00 12.42 -1.54
CA ARG A 97 12.34 11.28 -0.85
C ARG A 97 11.94 10.12 -1.76
N ASN A 98 12.12 10.24 -3.08
CA ASN A 98 11.66 9.25 -4.05
C ASN A 98 12.57 8.01 -4.03
N LEU A 99 11.97 6.83 -4.00
CA LEU A 99 12.66 5.52 -3.96
C LEU A 99 13.58 5.27 -5.16
N ASN A 100 13.39 5.98 -6.27
CA ASN A 100 14.25 5.86 -7.45
C ASN A 100 15.47 6.79 -7.41
N ILE A 101 15.55 7.68 -6.42
CA ILE A 101 16.74 8.50 -6.19
C ILE A 101 17.64 7.76 -5.20
N THR A 102 18.76 7.25 -5.71
CA THR A 102 19.81 6.60 -4.92
C THR A 102 20.86 7.60 -4.49
N TRP A 103 21.66 7.24 -3.48
CA TRP A 103 22.79 8.08 -3.08
C TRP A 103 23.81 8.29 -4.21
N ASP A 104 24.02 7.30 -5.07
CA ASP A 104 24.90 7.44 -6.24
C ASP A 104 24.42 8.50 -7.22
N ILE A 105 23.10 8.60 -7.44
CA ILE A 105 22.50 9.67 -8.25
C ILE A 105 22.75 11.03 -7.61
N VAL A 106 22.53 11.15 -6.29
CA VAL A 106 22.77 12.40 -5.54
C VAL A 106 24.24 12.82 -5.65
N LYS A 107 25.17 11.87 -5.45
CA LYS A 107 26.62 12.10 -5.53
C LYS A 107 27.10 12.46 -6.93
N ALA A 108 26.53 11.85 -7.97
CA ALA A 108 26.88 12.11 -9.36
C ALA A 108 26.34 13.45 -9.89
N ASN A 109 25.32 14.02 -9.23
CA ASN A 109 24.66 15.26 -9.66
C ASN A 109 24.64 16.30 -8.52
N PRO A 110 25.82 16.76 -8.05
CA PRO A 110 25.93 17.64 -6.89
C PRO A 110 25.43 19.08 -7.16
N ASP A 111 25.26 19.45 -8.43
CA ASP A 111 24.71 20.76 -8.85
C ASP A 111 23.19 20.86 -8.65
N LYS A 112 22.52 19.73 -8.38
CA LYS A 112 21.08 19.71 -8.16
C LYS A 112 20.72 20.05 -6.73
N PRO A 113 19.58 20.73 -6.50
CA PRO A 113 19.18 21.19 -5.18
C PRO A 113 18.54 20.06 -4.38
N TRP A 114 19.30 18.99 -4.11
CA TRP A 114 18.85 17.89 -3.26
C TRP A 114 18.57 18.36 -1.83
N ASP A 115 17.43 17.98 -1.29
CA ASP A 115 17.05 18.31 0.08
C ASP A 115 17.45 17.16 1.03
N TYR A 116 18.45 17.42 1.87
CA TYR A 116 18.95 16.47 2.86
C TYR A 116 17.95 16.18 3.99
N TYR A 117 17.02 17.10 4.26
CA TYR A 117 15.89 16.82 5.14
C TYR A 117 15.09 15.66 4.55
N TRP A 118 14.63 15.75 3.30
CA TRP A 118 13.85 14.67 2.67
C TRP A 118 14.67 13.43 2.29
N LEU A 119 15.96 13.55 1.99
CA LEU A 119 16.84 12.38 1.81
C LEU A 119 16.95 11.57 3.11
N SER A 120 16.87 12.20 4.28
CA SER A 120 16.96 11.50 5.57
C SER A 120 15.87 10.42 5.75
N SER A 121 14.69 10.60 5.14
CA SER A 121 13.63 9.58 5.14
C SER A 121 13.66 8.65 3.91
N ASN A 122 14.59 8.85 2.98
CA ASN A 122 14.72 8.02 1.79
C ASN A 122 15.36 6.66 2.17
N PRO A 123 14.73 5.52 1.85
CA PRO A 123 15.25 4.20 2.20
C PRO A 123 16.48 3.78 1.38
N ASN A 124 16.96 4.59 0.43
CA ASN A 124 18.27 4.40 -0.19
C ASN A 124 19.40 5.07 0.61
N ILE A 125 19.08 5.84 1.66
CA ILE A 125 20.07 6.40 2.59
C ILE A 125 20.26 5.41 3.74
N THR A 126 21.49 4.88 3.85
CA THR A 126 21.92 3.99 4.93
C THR A 126 22.67 4.79 6.00
N TRP A 127 22.82 4.20 7.18
CA TRP A 127 23.64 4.80 8.23
C TRP A 127 25.09 5.03 7.80
N ASP A 128 25.68 4.12 7.03
CA ASP A 128 27.04 4.28 6.49
C ASP A 128 27.18 5.52 5.61
N ILE A 129 26.16 5.84 4.81
CA ILE A 129 26.12 7.06 4.01
C ILE A 129 26.09 8.29 4.91
N VAL A 130 25.24 8.28 5.94
CA VAL A 130 25.13 9.38 6.91
C VAL A 130 26.47 9.59 7.62
N GLN A 131 27.09 8.52 8.10
CA GLN A 131 28.36 8.56 8.82
C GLN A 131 29.54 8.99 7.94
N ALA A 132 29.57 8.59 6.67
CA ALA A 132 30.61 8.97 5.72
C ALA A 132 30.49 10.43 5.22
N ASN A 133 29.33 11.07 5.40
CA ASN A 133 29.05 12.42 4.92
C ASN A 133 28.50 13.30 6.06
N PRO A 134 29.28 13.54 7.13
CA PRO A 134 28.82 14.27 8.32
C PRO A 134 28.66 15.77 8.07
N ASP A 135 29.18 16.30 6.96
CA ASP A 135 29.03 17.70 6.54
C ASP A 135 27.62 18.02 6.02
N LYS A 136 26.82 16.99 5.72
CA LYS A 136 25.45 17.15 5.23
C LYS A 136 24.46 17.32 6.37
N GLN A 137 23.41 18.11 6.12
CA GLN A 137 22.39 18.46 7.10
C GLN A 137 21.34 17.34 7.23
N TRP A 138 21.75 16.18 7.74
CA TRP A 138 20.85 15.06 8.00
C TRP A 138 19.87 15.41 9.12
N ASN A 139 18.60 15.05 8.92
CA ASN A 139 17.55 15.19 9.91
C ASN A 139 17.38 13.87 10.68
N TYR A 140 17.80 13.86 11.95
CA TYR A 140 17.75 12.66 12.79
C TYR A 140 16.36 12.22 13.19
N GLU A 141 15.37 13.13 13.18
CA GLU A 141 13.98 12.74 13.33
C GLU A 141 13.63 11.83 12.15
N LEU A 142 13.80 12.27 10.89
CA LEU A 142 13.46 11.51 9.70
C LEU A 142 14.29 10.24 9.53
N LEU A 143 15.55 10.25 9.97
CA LEU A 143 16.35 9.02 10.08
C LEU A 143 15.74 8.03 11.08
N SER A 144 15.15 8.50 12.19
CA SER A 144 14.55 7.63 13.20
C SER A 144 13.43 6.73 12.66
N GLN A 145 12.69 7.18 11.64
CA GLN A 145 11.69 6.35 10.95
C GLN A 145 12.25 5.59 9.72
N ASN A 146 13.51 5.83 9.35
CA ASN A 146 14.10 5.23 8.16
C ASN A 146 14.34 3.72 8.41
N PRO A 147 13.91 2.82 7.49
CA PRO A 147 14.04 1.38 7.67
C PRO A 147 15.49 0.87 7.68
N ASN A 148 16.48 1.70 7.32
CA ASN A 148 17.89 1.35 7.44
C ASN A 148 18.51 1.70 8.80
N ILE A 149 17.77 2.37 9.69
CA ILE A 149 18.21 2.62 11.07
C ILE A 149 17.74 1.47 11.96
N THR A 150 18.69 0.68 12.42
CA THR A 150 18.46 -0.43 13.36
C THR A 150 18.64 0.03 14.80
N TRP A 151 18.14 -0.76 15.76
CA TRP A 151 18.36 -0.47 17.18
C TRP A 151 19.84 -0.47 17.56
N ASP A 152 20.65 -1.37 16.99
CA ASP A 152 22.11 -1.40 17.22
C ASP A 152 22.79 -0.08 16.82
N ILE A 153 22.37 0.52 15.69
CA ILE A 153 22.86 1.83 15.25
C ILE A 153 22.50 2.91 16.29
N VAL A 154 21.26 2.91 16.78
CA VAL A 154 20.80 3.86 17.81
C VAL A 154 21.58 3.68 19.11
N GLN A 155 21.79 2.44 19.55
CA GLN A 155 22.55 2.11 20.78
C GLN A 155 24.04 2.46 20.67
N ALA A 156 24.65 2.32 19.49
CA ALA A 156 26.05 2.69 19.26
C ALA A 156 26.26 4.20 19.13
N ASN A 157 25.22 4.96 18.81
CA ASN A 157 25.28 6.40 18.50
C ASN A 157 24.28 7.20 19.35
N GLN A 158 24.31 7.00 20.68
CA GLN A 158 23.37 7.62 21.61
C GLN A 158 23.55 9.14 21.76
N ASP A 159 24.67 9.69 21.29
CA ASP A 159 24.93 11.13 21.23
C ASP A 159 24.08 11.85 20.17
N LYS A 160 23.47 11.10 19.24
CA LYS A 160 22.62 11.67 18.19
C LYS A 160 21.20 11.92 18.68
N PRO A 161 20.53 12.99 18.18
CA PRO A 161 19.20 13.38 18.64
C PRO A 161 18.12 12.51 17.98
N TRP A 162 18.10 11.22 18.29
CA TRP A 162 17.08 10.29 17.81
C TRP A 162 15.69 10.63 18.37
N ASN A 163 14.68 10.56 17.51
CA ASN A 163 13.30 10.77 17.89
C ASN A 163 12.66 9.42 18.26
N TYR A 164 12.42 9.21 19.55
CA TYR A 164 11.87 7.94 20.06
C TYR A 164 10.41 7.69 19.67
N ASP A 165 9.65 8.73 19.34
CA ASP A 165 8.29 8.57 18.82
C ASP A 165 8.32 7.92 17.43
N TRP A 166 9.25 8.36 16.57
CA TRP A 166 9.42 7.81 15.23
C TRP A 166 10.17 6.48 15.24
N LEU A 167 11.13 6.28 16.15
CA LEU A 167 11.71 4.96 16.40
C LEU A 167 10.62 3.97 16.84
N SER A 168 9.67 4.38 17.69
CA SER A 168 8.57 3.51 18.13
C SER A 168 7.72 2.98 16.98
N GLN A 169 7.62 3.71 15.85
CA GLN A 169 6.95 3.25 14.63
C GLN A 169 7.87 2.46 13.68
N ASN A 170 9.19 2.53 13.86
CA ASN A 170 10.16 1.94 12.96
C ASN A 170 10.06 0.40 12.96
N PRO A 171 10.01 -0.26 11.78
CA PRO A 171 9.91 -1.71 11.68
C PRO A 171 11.12 -2.48 12.23
N ASN A 172 12.22 -1.81 12.57
CA ASN A 172 13.37 -2.43 13.26
C ASN A 172 13.25 -2.42 14.79
N ILE A 173 12.24 -1.75 15.35
CA ILE A 173 11.95 -1.80 16.79
C ILE A 173 10.98 -2.95 17.06
N THR A 174 11.44 -3.93 17.83
CA THR A 174 10.64 -5.08 18.28
C THR A 174 10.18 -4.88 19.71
N TRP A 175 9.17 -5.66 20.14
CA TRP A 175 8.73 -5.62 21.53
C TRP A 175 9.82 -6.06 22.52
N ASP A 176 10.73 -6.96 22.13
CA ASP A 176 11.81 -7.39 23.01
C ASP A 176 12.85 -6.30 23.23
N ILE A 177 13.11 -5.45 22.23
CA ILE A 177 13.89 -4.21 22.41
C ILE A 177 13.21 -3.29 23.41
N VAL A 178 11.90 -3.05 23.25
CA VAL A 178 11.14 -2.17 24.16
C VAL A 178 11.17 -2.68 25.60
N LYS A 179 11.11 -4.01 25.82
CA LYS A 179 11.24 -4.61 27.15
C LYS A 179 12.65 -4.53 27.72
N ALA A 180 13.68 -4.74 26.89
CA ALA A 180 15.07 -4.74 27.31
C ALA A 180 15.54 -3.33 27.70
N ASP A 181 14.96 -2.31 27.09
CA ASP A 181 15.31 -0.91 27.28
C ASP A 181 14.13 -0.08 27.84
N PRO A 182 13.63 -0.36 29.07
CA PRO A 182 12.41 0.24 29.60
C PRO A 182 12.56 1.73 29.97
N ASP A 183 13.79 2.20 30.18
CA ASP A 183 14.08 3.59 30.55
C ASP A 183 14.02 4.56 29.34
N LYS A 184 13.90 4.03 28.12
CA LYS A 184 13.76 4.84 26.92
C LYS A 184 12.33 5.36 26.80
N LEU A 185 12.19 6.53 26.18
CA LEU A 185 10.91 7.23 26.03
C LEU A 185 10.07 6.62 24.90
N TRP A 186 9.67 5.36 25.03
CA TRP A 186 8.82 4.68 24.05
C TRP A 186 7.41 5.26 24.02
N PHE A 187 6.91 5.51 22.82
CA PHE A 187 5.58 6.08 22.61
C PHE A 187 4.59 4.99 22.25
N TYR A 188 3.68 4.65 23.18
CA TYR A 188 2.75 3.53 22.99
C TYR A 188 1.70 3.77 21.91
N HIS A 189 1.34 5.03 21.62
CA HIS A 189 0.56 5.37 20.44
C HIS A 189 1.27 4.90 19.15
N SER A 190 2.55 5.22 19.03
CA SER A 190 3.40 4.89 17.89
C SER A 190 3.72 3.39 17.80
N LEU A 191 4.03 2.75 18.93
CA LEU A 191 4.15 1.29 19.02
C LEU A 191 2.85 0.58 18.62
N SER A 192 1.67 1.13 18.96
CA SER A 192 0.38 0.53 18.59
C SER A 192 0.21 0.41 17.07
N GLN A 193 0.88 1.24 16.26
CA GLN A 193 0.86 1.13 14.80
C GLN A 193 1.99 0.25 14.24
N ASN A 194 2.99 -0.08 15.06
CA ASN A 194 4.20 -0.78 14.62
C ASN A 194 3.88 -2.24 14.23
N PRO A 195 4.34 -2.71 13.05
CA PRO A 195 4.07 -4.07 12.57
C PRO A 195 4.72 -5.19 13.41
N ASN A 196 5.58 -4.87 14.38
CA ASN A 196 6.12 -5.84 15.33
C ASN A 196 5.30 -5.97 16.62
N ILE A 197 4.28 -5.13 16.80
CA ILE A 197 3.33 -5.25 17.91
C ILE A 197 2.16 -6.13 17.46
N THR A 198 2.05 -7.30 18.09
CA THR A 198 0.97 -8.28 17.85
C THR A 198 -0.13 -8.15 18.89
N TRP A 199 -1.31 -8.71 18.62
CA TRP A 199 -2.38 -8.73 19.61
C TRP A 199 -2.02 -9.51 20.88
N ASP A 200 -1.21 -10.56 20.77
CA ASP A 200 -0.75 -11.31 21.94
C ASP A 200 0.17 -10.48 22.84
N ILE A 201 1.01 -9.62 22.25
CA ILE A 201 1.80 -8.64 23.00
C ILE A 201 0.89 -7.68 23.76
N VAL A 202 -0.14 -7.14 23.09
CA VAL A 202 -1.09 -6.21 23.71
C VAL A 202 -1.83 -6.86 24.87
N LYS A 203 -2.37 -8.09 24.68
CA LYS A 203 -3.07 -8.85 25.73
C LYS A 203 -2.17 -9.20 26.92
N ALA A 204 -0.91 -9.55 26.67
CA ALA A 204 0.03 -9.92 27.73
C ALA A 204 0.53 -8.71 28.53
N ASN A 205 0.31 -7.49 28.06
CA ASN A 205 0.81 -6.25 28.68
C ASN A 205 -0.31 -5.20 28.78
N PRO A 206 -1.39 -5.49 29.54
CA PRO A 206 -2.57 -4.62 29.62
C PRO A 206 -2.34 -3.35 30.45
N ASP A 207 -1.26 -3.27 31.22
CA ASP A 207 -0.84 -2.09 31.98
C ASP A 207 -0.33 -0.96 31.08
N LYS A 208 0.06 -1.29 29.84
CA LYS A 208 0.56 -0.31 28.88
C LYS A 208 -0.58 0.47 28.24
N LYS A 209 -0.31 1.75 27.97
CA LYS A 209 -1.27 2.69 27.39
C LYS A 209 -1.38 2.51 25.87
N TRP A 210 -1.82 1.33 25.43
CA TRP A 210 -2.06 1.05 24.02
C TRP A 210 -3.15 1.95 23.44
N ASP A 211 -2.92 2.44 22.23
CA ASP A 211 -3.84 3.31 21.51
C ASP A 211 -4.70 2.47 20.55
N TYR A 212 -5.99 2.32 20.86
CA TYR A 212 -6.86 1.46 20.07
C TYR A 212 -7.20 2.03 18.69
N HIS A 213 -7.11 3.34 18.49
CA HIS A 213 -7.25 3.94 17.16
C HIS A 213 -6.13 3.46 16.24
N SER A 214 -4.90 3.47 16.76
CA SER A 214 -3.67 3.00 16.11
C SER A 214 -3.63 1.49 15.95
N LEU A 215 -4.00 0.72 16.97
CA LEU A 215 -4.14 -0.73 16.89
C LEU A 215 -5.16 -1.13 15.82
N SER A 216 -6.29 -0.43 15.73
CA SER A 216 -7.29 -0.67 14.67
C SER A 216 -6.70 -0.56 13.25
N GLN A 217 -5.61 0.20 13.04
CA GLN A 217 -4.93 0.31 11.75
C GLN A 217 -3.71 -0.61 11.60
N ASN A 218 -3.35 -1.37 12.64
CA ASN A 218 -2.16 -2.20 12.68
C ASN A 218 -2.38 -3.50 11.86
N PRO A 219 -1.45 -3.87 10.97
CA PRO A 219 -1.58 -5.06 10.13
C PRO A 219 -1.62 -6.40 10.90
N ASN A 220 -1.30 -6.44 12.19
CA ASN A 220 -1.47 -7.65 13.01
C ASN A 220 -2.85 -7.76 13.66
N ILE A 221 -3.69 -6.73 13.56
CA ILE A 221 -5.08 -6.80 14.02
C ILE A 221 -5.94 -7.32 12.86
N THR A 222 -6.35 -8.58 12.98
CA THR A 222 -7.24 -9.24 12.02
C THR A 222 -8.71 -9.06 12.42
N TRP A 223 -9.62 -9.31 11.48
CA TRP A 223 -11.05 -9.27 11.80
C TRP A 223 -11.46 -10.33 12.82
N ASP A 224 -10.78 -11.47 12.88
CA ASP A 224 -11.07 -12.52 13.86
C ASP A 224 -10.69 -12.08 15.28
N ILE A 225 -9.61 -11.31 15.44
CA ILE A 225 -9.26 -10.67 16.70
C ILE A 225 -10.36 -9.69 17.13
N VAL A 226 -10.78 -8.80 16.23
CA VAL A 226 -11.82 -7.81 16.54
C VAL A 226 -13.14 -8.48 16.95
N LYS A 227 -13.54 -9.56 16.26
CA LYS A 227 -14.74 -10.34 16.60
C LYS A 227 -14.63 -11.09 17.92
N ALA A 228 -13.45 -11.57 18.29
CA ALA A 228 -13.24 -12.27 19.55
C ALA A 228 -13.24 -11.31 20.75
N ASP A 229 -12.82 -10.07 20.54
CA ASP A 229 -12.60 -9.05 21.58
C ASP A 229 -13.48 -7.80 21.32
N LEU A 230 -14.80 -8.00 21.14
CA LEU A 230 -15.76 -6.91 20.82
C LEU A 230 -15.96 -5.90 21.96
N ASP A 231 -15.57 -6.23 23.19
CA ASP A 231 -15.62 -5.33 24.36
C ASP A 231 -14.53 -4.24 24.31
N LYS A 232 -13.51 -4.41 23.46
CA LYS A 232 -12.44 -3.44 23.32
C LYS A 232 -12.89 -2.21 22.52
N PRO A 233 -12.31 -1.03 22.78
CA PRO A 233 -12.72 0.22 22.14
C PRO A 233 -12.14 0.34 20.72
N TRP A 234 -12.47 -0.60 19.84
CA TRP A 234 -12.04 -0.59 18.45
C TRP A 234 -12.63 0.59 17.68
N PHE A 235 -11.81 1.20 16.82
CA PHE A 235 -12.24 2.31 15.97
C PHE A 235 -12.62 1.77 14.58
N TYR A 236 -13.91 1.54 14.34
CA TYR A 236 -14.37 0.89 13.10
C TYR A 236 -14.08 1.67 11.81
N HIS A 237 -14.05 3.00 11.84
CA HIS A 237 -13.57 3.79 10.70
C HIS A 237 -12.07 3.56 10.43
N SER A 238 -11.26 3.35 11.47
CA SER A 238 -9.84 3.01 11.35
C SER A 238 -9.63 1.56 10.92
N LEU A 239 -10.48 0.64 11.37
CA LEU A 239 -10.51 -0.74 10.88
C LEU A 239 -10.82 -0.78 9.38
N SER A 240 -11.70 0.08 8.86
CA SER A 240 -11.92 0.19 7.41
C SER A 240 -10.64 0.54 6.63
N GLN A 241 -9.62 1.11 7.28
CA GLN A 241 -8.32 1.41 6.69
C GLN A 241 -7.30 0.26 6.86
N ASN A 242 -7.58 -0.72 7.71
CA ASN A 242 -6.69 -1.83 8.03
C ASN A 242 -6.58 -2.82 6.85
N PRO A 243 -5.36 -3.27 6.49
CA PRO A 243 -5.19 -4.14 5.33
C PRO A 243 -5.87 -5.51 5.44
N ASN A 244 -6.21 -5.97 6.65
CA ASN A 244 -6.95 -7.22 6.86
C ASN A 244 -8.46 -7.07 6.73
N ILE A 245 -8.98 -5.85 6.64
CA ILE A 245 -10.40 -5.60 6.43
C ILE A 245 -10.67 -5.51 4.93
N THR A 246 -11.49 -6.44 4.43
CA THR A 246 -11.81 -6.57 3.00
C THR A 246 -13.24 -6.09 2.72
N PRO A 247 -13.60 -5.80 1.45
CA PRO A 247 -14.98 -5.46 1.10
C PRO A 247 -15.99 -6.52 1.55
N LYS A 248 -15.61 -7.81 1.47
CA LYS A 248 -16.44 -8.93 1.93
C LYS A 248 -16.75 -8.83 3.43
N ILE A 249 -15.73 -8.59 4.25
CA ILE A 249 -15.89 -8.41 5.70
C ILE A 249 -16.83 -7.25 6.00
N ILE A 250 -16.64 -6.11 5.33
CA ILE A 250 -17.50 -4.93 5.51
C ILE A 250 -18.96 -5.23 5.13
N MET A 251 -19.18 -5.95 4.01
CA MET A 251 -20.53 -6.31 3.56
C MET A 251 -21.24 -7.29 4.50
N GLU A 252 -20.54 -8.31 4.99
CA GLU A 252 -21.10 -9.30 5.93
C GLU A 252 -21.39 -8.72 7.31
N ASN A 253 -20.72 -7.61 7.68
CA ASN A 253 -20.81 -6.99 9.01
C ASN A 253 -21.25 -5.52 8.91
N ARG A 254 -22.12 -5.21 7.95
CA ARG A 254 -22.45 -3.83 7.56
C ARG A 254 -23.02 -2.98 8.70
N ASN A 255 -23.73 -3.59 9.64
CA ASN A 255 -24.28 -2.94 10.83
C ASN A 255 -23.18 -2.38 11.76
N ILE A 256 -21.99 -2.96 11.73
CA ILE A 256 -20.85 -2.55 12.58
C ILE A 256 -19.96 -1.52 11.86
N PHE A 257 -20.02 -1.46 10.52
CA PHE A 257 -19.34 -0.46 9.69
C PHE A 257 -20.34 0.56 9.12
N PRO A 258 -20.89 1.49 9.93
CA PRO A 258 -21.90 2.42 9.47
C PRO A 258 -21.37 3.41 8.42
N ASP A 259 -20.10 3.81 8.54
CA ASP A 259 -19.40 4.64 7.56
C ASP A 259 -18.27 3.86 6.89
N ILE A 260 -18.48 3.52 5.62
CA ILE A 260 -17.51 2.81 4.78
C ILE A 260 -16.69 3.74 3.88
N SER A 261 -16.93 5.05 3.91
CA SER A 261 -16.18 6.00 3.08
C SER A 261 -14.68 5.89 3.32
N HIS A 262 -14.29 5.58 4.56
CA HIS A 262 -12.91 5.38 4.98
C HIS A 262 -12.22 4.17 4.32
N PHE A 263 -12.95 3.25 3.70
CA PHE A 263 -12.36 2.13 2.96
C PHE A 263 -11.51 2.58 1.75
N GLN A 264 -11.75 3.80 1.24
CA GLN A 264 -10.91 4.39 0.20
C GLN A 264 -9.45 4.55 0.64
N PHE A 265 -9.20 4.62 1.95
CA PHE A 265 -7.86 4.71 2.58
C PHE A 265 -7.27 3.36 2.97
N ASN A 266 -7.92 2.24 2.62
CA ASN A 266 -7.47 0.93 3.07
C ASN A 266 -6.04 0.63 2.62
N LYS A 267 -5.16 0.32 3.59
CA LYS A 267 -3.72 0.09 3.37
C LYS A 267 -3.46 -1.11 2.46
N LEU A 268 -4.37 -2.08 2.37
CA LEU A 268 -4.28 -3.19 1.40
C LEU A 268 -4.20 -2.67 -0.03
N ASN A 269 -4.94 -1.60 -0.34
CA ASN A 269 -4.92 -0.97 -1.67
C ASN A 269 -3.52 -0.46 -2.05
N HIS A 270 -2.66 -0.23 -1.05
CA HIS A 270 -1.31 0.32 -1.24
C HIS A 270 -0.20 -0.73 -1.08
N HIS A 271 -0.52 -1.99 -0.76
CA HIS A 271 0.48 -3.00 -0.45
C HIS A 271 1.15 -3.60 -1.71
N VAL A 272 2.48 -3.56 -1.77
CA VAL A 272 3.31 -3.91 -2.95
C VAL A 272 3.03 -5.31 -3.50
N TYR A 273 2.85 -6.33 -2.64
CA TYR A 273 2.53 -7.70 -3.08
C TYR A 273 1.23 -7.77 -3.88
N PHE A 274 0.16 -7.13 -3.42
CA PHE A 274 -1.14 -7.11 -4.12
C PHE A 274 -1.09 -6.26 -5.41
N GLN A 275 -0.04 -5.46 -5.55
CA GLN A 275 0.28 -4.72 -6.77
C GLN A 275 1.22 -5.49 -7.71
N SER A 276 1.88 -6.56 -7.23
CA SER A 276 2.89 -7.31 -7.99
C SER A 276 2.28 -8.01 -9.21
N ALA A 277 3.08 -8.13 -10.27
CA ALA A 277 2.72 -8.91 -11.45
C ALA A 277 2.40 -10.36 -11.09
N ILE A 278 3.04 -10.90 -10.06
CA ILE A 278 2.81 -12.27 -9.55
C ILE A 278 1.40 -12.41 -8.99
N TYR A 279 0.98 -11.48 -8.12
CA TYR A 279 -0.38 -11.50 -7.57
C TYR A 279 -1.42 -11.29 -8.66
N LYS A 280 -1.23 -10.30 -9.55
CA LYS A 280 -2.13 -10.03 -10.68
C LYS A 280 -2.27 -11.26 -11.58
N ARG A 281 -1.16 -11.94 -11.95
CA ARG A 281 -1.17 -13.20 -12.72
C ARG A 281 -1.88 -14.34 -11.98
N LYS A 282 -1.63 -14.52 -10.68
CA LYS A 282 -2.32 -15.55 -9.86
C LYS A 282 -3.82 -15.29 -9.77
N MET A 283 -4.25 -14.03 -9.64
CA MET A 283 -5.66 -13.67 -9.63
C MET A 283 -6.30 -13.87 -11.00
N THR A 284 -5.63 -13.50 -12.09
CA THR A 284 -6.09 -13.81 -13.46
C THR A 284 -6.21 -15.32 -13.67
N ALA A 285 -5.25 -16.12 -13.21
CA ALA A 285 -5.32 -17.59 -13.29
C ALA A 285 -6.48 -18.15 -12.47
N LYS A 286 -6.72 -17.66 -11.25
CA LYS A 286 -7.90 -18.05 -10.44
C LYS A 286 -9.23 -17.61 -11.07
N MET A 287 -9.28 -16.42 -11.66
CA MET A 287 -10.45 -15.94 -12.38
C MET A 287 -10.71 -16.76 -13.64
N HIS A 288 -9.67 -17.09 -14.41
CA HIS A 288 -9.79 -17.99 -15.55
C HIS A 288 -10.26 -19.36 -15.09
N ALA A 289 -9.70 -19.93 -14.03
CA ALA A 289 -10.16 -21.20 -13.48
C ALA A 289 -11.63 -21.14 -13.04
N ALA A 290 -12.08 -20.06 -12.39
CA ALA A 290 -13.49 -19.90 -12.00
C ALA A 290 -14.43 -19.75 -13.21
N ILE A 291 -14.04 -18.97 -14.23
CA ILE A 291 -14.79 -18.84 -15.49
C ILE A 291 -14.83 -20.17 -16.23
N TYR A 292 -13.71 -20.91 -16.26
CA TYR A 292 -13.64 -22.23 -16.87
C TYR A 292 -14.50 -23.23 -16.10
N CYS A 293 -14.51 -23.24 -14.77
CA CYS A 293 -15.43 -24.06 -13.98
C CYS A 293 -16.89 -23.72 -14.31
N GLU A 294 -17.27 -22.44 -14.37
CA GLU A 294 -18.62 -22.01 -14.73
C GLU A 294 -18.98 -22.40 -16.18
N LEU A 295 -18.03 -22.33 -17.12
CA LEU A 295 -18.20 -22.77 -18.49
C LEU A 295 -18.34 -24.30 -18.58
N ILE A 296 -17.55 -25.05 -17.79
CA ILE A 296 -17.63 -26.51 -17.68
C ILE A 296 -18.98 -26.92 -17.10
N GLU A 297 -19.44 -26.30 -16.00
CA GLU A 297 -20.78 -26.51 -15.43
C GLU A 297 -21.89 -26.24 -16.46
N ARG A 298 -21.77 -25.16 -17.26
CA ARG A 298 -22.73 -24.85 -18.34
C ARG A 298 -22.63 -25.78 -19.54
N ALA A 299 -21.46 -26.35 -19.81
CA ALA A 299 -21.21 -27.26 -20.93
C ALA A 299 -21.57 -28.72 -20.60
N CYS A 300 -21.43 -29.14 -19.34
CA CYS A 300 -21.82 -30.46 -18.84
C CYS A 300 -23.35 -30.54 -18.66
N THR A 301 -24.12 -30.37 -19.74
CA THR A 301 -25.55 -30.69 -19.80
C THR A 301 -25.81 -31.83 -20.79
N PRO A 302 -26.83 -32.70 -20.58
CA PRO A 302 -27.07 -33.86 -21.45
C PRO A 302 -27.29 -33.51 -22.93
N ALA A 303 -27.73 -32.29 -23.23
CA ALA A 303 -28.05 -31.84 -24.59
C ALA A 303 -26.88 -31.17 -25.35
N ARG A 304 -25.74 -30.87 -24.70
CA ARG A 304 -24.69 -30.00 -25.29
C ARG A 304 -23.29 -30.61 -25.40
N VAL A 305 -23.17 -31.93 -25.26
CA VAL A 305 -21.91 -32.69 -25.39
C VAL A 305 -21.20 -32.49 -26.76
N PHE A 306 -21.82 -31.84 -27.75
CA PHE A 306 -21.25 -31.60 -29.09
C PHE A 306 -20.95 -30.14 -29.47
N GLN A 307 -21.10 -29.14 -28.58
CA GLN A 307 -20.69 -27.75 -28.87
C GLN A 307 -19.53 -27.31 -27.96
N TRP A 308 -18.37 -27.14 -28.59
CA TRP A 308 -17.03 -27.07 -28.03
C TRP A 308 -16.69 -25.94 -27.05
N ASN A 309 -15.74 -26.26 -26.15
CA ASN A 309 -14.63 -25.40 -25.74
C ASN A 309 -13.38 -26.30 -25.60
N GLU A 310 -12.64 -26.50 -26.69
CA GLU A 310 -11.62 -27.57 -26.82
C GLU A 310 -10.44 -27.48 -25.84
N GLY A 311 -10.05 -26.29 -25.40
CA GLY A 311 -8.90 -26.14 -24.51
C GLY A 311 -9.16 -26.52 -23.05
N ALA A 312 -10.42 -26.59 -22.60
CA ALA A 312 -10.73 -26.70 -21.17
C ALA A 312 -10.38 -28.08 -20.57
N ALA A 313 -10.54 -29.15 -21.34
CA ALA A 313 -10.18 -30.50 -20.91
C ALA A 313 -8.66 -30.72 -20.90
N GLU A 314 -7.92 -29.99 -21.75
CA GLU A 314 -6.46 -30.04 -21.82
C GLU A 314 -5.79 -29.15 -20.75
N GLU A 315 -6.34 -27.96 -20.50
CA GLU A 315 -5.79 -26.99 -19.55
C GLU A 315 -6.19 -27.28 -18.08
N PHE A 316 -7.38 -27.84 -17.84
CA PHE A 316 -7.90 -28.12 -16.47
C PHE A 316 -8.59 -29.50 -16.37
N PRO A 317 -7.83 -30.60 -16.62
CA PRO A 317 -8.40 -31.94 -16.77
C PRO A 317 -9.09 -32.47 -15.51
N GLU A 318 -8.59 -32.13 -14.32
CA GLU A 318 -9.10 -32.65 -13.05
C GLU A 318 -10.46 -32.03 -12.69
N GLN A 319 -10.59 -30.70 -12.83
CA GLN A 319 -11.85 -29.98 -12.61
C GLN A 319 -12.91 -30.36 -13.65
N TYR A 320 -12.50 -30.55 -14.92
CA TYR A 320 -13.39 -31.00 -16.00
C TYR A 320 -14.00 -32.37 -15.69
N LEU A 321 -13.18 -33.34 -15.32
CA LEU A 321 -13.63 -34.70 -15.00
C LEU A 321 -14.52 -34.73 -13.75
N GLN A 322 -14.18 -33.96 -12.72
CA GLN A 322 -14.94 -33.91 -11.48
C GLN A 322 -16.34 -33.32 -11.68
N GLU A 323 -16.47 -32.29 -12.51
CA GLU A 323 -17.74 -31.60 -12.69
C GLU A 323 -18.68 -32.33 -13.65
N CYS A 324 -18.18 -32.83 -14.78
CA CYS A 324 -18.98 -33.62 -15.72
C CYS A 324 -19.40 -34.99 -15.13
N ALA A 325 -18.67 -35.52 -14.14
CA ALA A 325 -19.08 -36.73 -13.43
C ALA A 325 -20.39 -36.56 -12.64
N LYS A 326 -20.80 -35.33 -12.30
CA LYS A 326 -22.07 -35.06 -11.61
C LYS A 326 -23.31 -35.23 -12.51
N TYR A 327 -23.10 -35.34 -13.82
CA TYR A 327 -24.16 -35.44 -14.84
C TYR A 327 -24.14 -36.77 -15.62
N LYS A 328 -23.29 -37.73 -15.18
CA LYS A 328 -23.37 -39.14 -15.58
C LYS A 328 -24.43 -39.85 -14.73
#